data_AF-A0A3C0KSQ1-F1
#
_entry.id   AF-A0A3C0KSQ1-F1
#
_cell.length_a   1.000
_cell.length_b   1.000
_cell.length_c   1.000
_cell.angle_alpha   90.00
_cell.angle_beta   90.00
_cell.angle_gamma   90.00
#
_symmetry.space_group_name_H-M   'P 1'
#
loop_
_entity.id
_entity.type
_entity.pdbx_description
1 polymer ?
#
loop_
_entity_poly.entity_id
_entity_poly.type
_entity_poly.pdbx_seq_one_letter_code
_entity_poly.pdbx_strand_id
1 'polypeptide(L)'
;MQLYEWEIWHTYTSYIETDEVDLVYLADHSVESGMAYLALHRDGMTVWRVKEGVGKGHTIINSAPGGNHGKFTFTLEPGDDVPELSDFAEEAWWQACHFRLSELRLFGTAMTLPHPYVRLFLGQCNLTRDDECKYIRLYPTIVIFESGVVILEFRTISPDHDVNLSDFITGAVNLFQEPFDSIHVPPALSKLASRAWYHSGRKWKFHQRAALLRLERGHDLAVAQRTSTEDGGDFSFDLAPLSSSDDPEHSEQLSSLALTIFHTVAYIMGRPRKGWRFLFYGQQRIPEIGGFWSGRPHIHLIRFQDQRETAEDNEDAHAVAFRSIMLRSDATNPSLEYSHLPADNRIFQDFSCYISSSLSLWVWSLSGLRQQEPFADANRGHLIYEHQSIVELLEYGYMLHRALLQRVSTYAREDEILSARQDLLKLEQEMAEASPFGEIIHLLERGWNAMGLEAIRSRIRDSLEIRGTYASLRESRLSAKIGRALSILFGLIAVPPIAEHVLKPLWKVLKLPRPTVNEEFSLLLIGVSVSIVAILVLMLLRNMDQNNY
;
A
#
# COMPACT_ATOMS: atom_id res chain seq x y z
N MET A 1 -25.32 25.56 7.71
CA MET A 1 -25.09 25.39 6.26
C MET A 1 -25.78 24.11 5.82
N GLN A 2 -26.62 24.18 4.81
CA GLN A 2 -27.21 23.00 4.15
C GLN A 2 -26.31 22.58 2.98
N LEU A 3 -26.18 21.26 2.77
CA LEU A 3 -25.41 20.65 1.69
C LEU A 3 -26.38 20.00 0.71
N TYR A 4 -26.23 20.32 -0.57
CA TYR A 4 -27.12 19.85 -1.65
C TYR A 4 -26.46 18.77 -2.48
N GLU A 5 -25.19 18.95 -2.83
CA GLU A 5 -24.42 17.99 -3.62
C GLU A 5 -23.02 17.84 -3.04
N TRP A 6 -22.64 16.61 -2.72
CA TRP A 6 -21.34 16.27 -2.18
C TRP A 6 -20.98 14.82 -2.50
N GLU A 7 -19.70 14.52 -2.47
CA GLU A 7 -19.21 13.15 -2.54
C GLU A 7 -18.07 12.95 -1.55
N ILE A 8 -17.98 11.75 -0.97
CA ILE A 8 -16.87 11.38 -0.10
C ILE A 8 -16.25 10.08 -0.62
N TRP A 9 -14.93 10.11 -0.78
CA TRP A 9 -14.11 8.94 -1.02
C TRP A 9 -13.44 8.57 0.30
N HIS A 10 -13.97 7.55 0.97
CA HIS A 10 -13.35 7.02 2.19
C HIS A 10 -12.17 6.13 1.79
N THR A 11 -10.99 6.72 1.76
CA THR A 11 -9.78 6.05 1.28
C THR A 11 -9.02 5.40 2.42
N TYR A 12 -8.80 4.11 2.28
CA TYR A 12 -7.95 3.29 3.13
C TYR A 12 -6.73 2.89 2.33
N THR A 13 -5.55 3.07 2.90
CA THR A 13 -4.30 2.74 2.24
C THR A 13 -3.46 1.84 3.13
N SER A 14 -2.84 0.85 2.51
CA SER A 14 -1.88 -0.06 3.14
C SER A 14 -0.85 -0.51 2.11
N TYR A 15 0.03 -1.43 2.48
CA TYR A 15 0.96 -2.09 1.57
C TYR A 15 1.07 -3.55 1.91
N ILE A 16 1.44 -4.36 0.92
CA ILE A 16 1.62 -5.80 1.03
C ILE A 16 3.12 -6.09 0.95
N GLU A 17 3.63 -6.89 1.88
CA GLU A 17 5.04 -7.24 1.96
C GLU A 17 5.42 -8.23 0.84
N THR A 18 5.75 -7.71 -0.32
CA THR A 18 6.25 -8.46 -1.47
C THR A 18 7.27 -7.63 -2.24
N ASP A 19 8.21 -8.29 -2.91
CA ASP A 19 9.25 -7.63 -3.69
C ASP A 19 8.73 -7.16 -5.07
N GLU A 20 7.73 -7.86 -5.62
CA GLU A 20 7.10 -7.53 -6.91
C GLU A 20 5.65 -8.03 -6.93
N VAL A 21 4.76 -7.29 -7.59
CA VAL A 21 3.35 -7.66 -7.77
C VAL A 21 3.09 -7.96 -9.24
N ASP A 22 2.61 -9.17 -9.53
CA ASP A 22 2.11 -9.51 -10.86
C ASP A 22 0.70 -8.92 -11.05
N LEU A 23 0.65 -7.70 -11.61
CA LEU A 23 -0.58 -6.94 -11.82
C LEU A 23 -1.52 -7.60 -12.83
N VAL A 24 -0.98 -8.28 -13.84
CA VAL A 24 -1.77 -8.99 -14.86
C VAL A 24 -2.48 -10.18 -14.24
N TYR A 25 -1.74 -10.98 -13.46
CA TYR A 25 -2.33 -12.08 -12.69
C TYR A 25 -3.45 -11.59 -11.77
N LEU A 26 -3.24 -10.45 -11.09
CA LEU A 26 -4.24 -9.87 -10.20
C LEU A 26 -5.48 -9.39 -10.92
N ALA A 27 -5.35 -8.72 -12.06
CA ALA A 27 -6.48 -8.29 -12.87
C ALA A 27 -7.36 -9.50 -13.24
N ASP A 28 -6.75 -10.52 -13.83
CA ASP A 28 -7.42 -11.74 -14.27
C ASP A 28 -8.13 -12.44 -13.11
N HIS A 29 -7.41 -12.72 -12.03
CA HIS A 29 -7.95 -13.55 -10.95
C HIS A 29 -8.95 -12.81 -10.06
N SER A 30 -8.89 -11.48 -9.99
CA SER A 30 -9.90 -10.67 -9.30
C SER A 30 -11.22 -10.69 -10.05
N VAL A 31 -11.19 -10.61 -11.38
CA VAL A 31 -12.40 -10.69 -12.22
C VAL A 31 -12.93 -12.12 -12.31
N GLU A 32 -12.07 -13.12 -12.58
CA GLU A 32 -12.45 -14.54 -12.64
C GLU A 32 -13.07 -15.05 -11.34
N SER A 33 -12.58 -14.56 -10.19
CA SER A 33 -13.15 -14.94 -8.90
C SER A 33 -14.50 -14.29 -8.61
N GLY A 34 -14.91 -13.31 -9.42
CA GLY A 34 -16.10 -12.49 -9.25
C GLY A 34 -15.94 -11.40 -8.20
N MET A 35 -14.72 -11.15 -7.69
CA MET A 35 -14.44 -10.09 -6.73
C MET A 35 -14.60 -8.71 -7.40
N ALA A 36 -14.13 -8.58 -8.64
CA ALA A 36 -14.25 -7.36 -9.43
C ALA A 36 -15.15 -7.61 -10.66
N TYR A 37 -15.90 -6.58 -11.04
CA TYR A 37 -16.62 -6.54 -12.32
C TYR A 37 -15.70 -6.15 -13.47
N LEU A 38 -14.73 -5.28 -13.19
CA LEU A 38 -13.73 -4.82 -14.16
C LEU A 38 -12.40 -4.55 -13.48
N ALA A 39 -11.32 -4.85 -14.19
CA ALA A 39 -9.96 -4.48 -13.90
C ALA A 39 -9.37 -3.72 -15.09
N LEU A 40 -8.83 -2.52 -14.85
CA LEU A 40 -8.08 -1.76 -15.86
C LEU A 40 -6.64 -1.59 -15.39
N HIS A 41 -5.71 -2.13 -16.17
CA HIS A 41 -4.28 -1.90 -15.99
C HIS A 41 -3.87 -0.56 -16.60
N ARG A 42 -2.86 0.10 -16.03
CA ARG A 42 -2.39 1.43 -16.46
C ARG A 42 -1.98 1.50 -17.94
N ASP A 43 -1.51 0.39 -18.50
CA ASP A 43 -1.12 0.27 -19.92
C ASP A 43 -2.32 0.14 -20.88
N GLY A 44 -3.55 0.04 -20.36
CA GLY A 44 -4.77 -0.11 -21.15
C GLY A 44 -5.33 -1.53 -21.18
N MET A 45 -4.62 -2.55 -20.69
CA MET A 45 -5.17 -3.91 -20.59
C MET A 45 -6.43 -3.89 -19.70
N THR A 46 -7.55 -4.33 -20.27
CA THR A 46 -8.86 -4.31 -19.63
C THR A 46 -9.40 -5.72 -19.53
N VAL A 47 -9.82 -6.11 -18.34
CA VAL A 47 -10.38 -7.42 -18.05
C VAL A 47 -11.74 -7.20 -17.38
N TRP A 48 -12.80 -7.82 -17.87
CA TRP A 48 -14.14 -7.61 -17.30
C TRP A 48 -14.93 -8.91 -17.21
N ARG A 49 -15.90 -8.90 -16.31
CA ARG A 49 -16.76 -10.04 -16.05
C ARG A 49 -17.81 -10.17 -17.14
N VAL A 50 -17.99 -11.38 -17.65
CA VAL A 50 -19.12 -11.74 -18.52
C VAL A 50 -19.91 -12.89 -17.90
N LYS A 51 -21.11 -13.17 -18.42
CA LYS A 51 -22.00 -14.22 -17.86
C LYS A 51 -21.32 -15.59 -17.77
N GLU A 52 -20.51 -15.94 -18.76
CA GLU A 52 -19.80 -17.22 -18.84
C GLU A 52 -18.27 -17.04 -18.87
N GLY A 53 -17.71 -16.33 -17.89
CA GLY A 53 -16.27 -16.20 -17.72
C GLY A 53 -15.78 -14.76 -17.67
N VAL A 54 -14.71 -14.48 -18.40
CA VAL A 54 -14.00 -13.20 -18.38
C VAL A 54 -13.70 -12.77 -19.82
N GLY A 55 -13.93 -11.50 -20.13
CA GLY A 55 -13.50 -10.88 -21.37
C GLY A 55 -12.19 -10.12 -21.21
N LYS A 56 -11.42 -10.04 -22.30
CA LYS A 56 -10.16 -9.30 -22.37
C LYS A 56 -10.09 -8.39 -23.58
N GLY A 57 -9.41 -7.26 -23.41
CA GLY A 57 -9.29 -6.24 -24.43
C GLY A 57 -8.30 -5.16 -24.04
N HIS A 58 -8.14 -4.20 -24.93
CA HIS A 58 -7.18 -3.12 -24.79
C HIS A 58 -7.85 -1.77 -25.00
N THR A 59 -7.69 -0.90 -24.01
CA THR A 59 -8.23 0.45 -23.97
C THR A 59 -7.16 1.44 -24.36
N ILE A 60 -7.39 2.17 -25.44
CA ILE A 60 -6.53 3.25 -25.92
C ILE A 60 -7.20 4.58 -25.60
N ILE A 61 -6.47 5.46 -24.92
CA ILE A 61 -6.95 6.80 -24.57
C ILE A 61 -6.14 7.81 -25.37
N ASN A 62 -6.79 8.42 -26.35
CA ASN A 62 -6.20 9.48 -27.15
C ASN A 62 -6.65 10.83 -26.61
N SER A 63 -5.77 11.55 -25.91
CA SER A 63 -5.97 12.95 -25.55
C SER A 63 -5.37 13.86 -26.63
N ALA A 64 -6.15 14.79 -27.17
CA ALA A 64 -5.55 15.87 -27.99
C ALA A 64 -4.64 16.73 -27.09
N PRO A 65 -3.46 17.18 -27.57
CA PRO A 65 -2.61 18.07 -26.79
C PRO A 65 -3.38 19.34 -26.38
N GLY A 66 -3.61 19.53 -25.08
CA GLY A 66 -4.32 20.70 -24.54
C GLY A 66 -5.85 20.68 -24.65
N GLY A 67 -6.48 19.55 -25.01
CA GLY A 67 -7.93 19.42 -25.06
C GLY A 67 -8.52 18.77 -23.80
N ASN A 68 -9.71 19.22 -23.37
CA ASN A 68 -10.52 18.56 -22.33
C ASN A 68 -11.24 17.29 -22.82
N HIS A 69 -10.97 16.86 -24.06
CA HIS A 69 -11.59 15.70 -24.67
C HIS A 69 -10.57 14.58 -24.88
N GLY A 70 -10.82 13.43 -24.25
CA GLY A 70 -10.20 12.17 -24.58
C GLY A 70 -11.12 11.34 -25.47
N LYS A 71 -10.61 10.79 -26.57
CA LYS A 71 -11.30 9.72 -27.29
C LYS A 71 -10.84 8.39 -26.71
N PHE A 72 -11.77 7.67 -26.08
CA PHE A 72 -11.54 6.31 -25.64
C PHE A 72 -11.86 5.35 -26.78
N THR A 73 -10.97 4.40 -27.03
CA THR A 73 -11.16 3.36 -28.04
C THR A 73 -10.88 2.03 -27.39
N PHE A 74 -11.89 1.16 -27.38
CA PHE A 74 -11.78 -0.18 -26.85
C PHE A 74 -11.62 -1.18 -27.98
N THR A 75 -10.62 -2.06 -27.88
CA THR A 75 -10.33 -3.07 -28.90
C THR A 75 -10.28 -4.44 -28.23
N LEU A 76 -11.12 -5.38 -28.68
CA LEU A 76 -11.12 -6.75 -28.18
C LEU A 76 -9.82 -7.48 -28.56
N GLU A 77 -9.38 -8.42 -27.73
CA GLU A 77 -8.26 -9.29 -28.10
C GLU A 77 -8.63 -10.20 -29.29
N PRO A 78 -7.72 -10.43 -30.25
CA PRO A 78 -8.03 -11.25 -31.43
C PRO A 78 -8.34 -12.70 -31.04
N GLY A 79 -9.54 -13.18 -31.39
CA GLY A 79 -9.96 -14.57 -31.18
C GLY A 79 -11.00 -14.77 -30.07
N ASP A 80 -11.36 -13.70 -29.35
CA ASP A 80 -12.44 -13.71 -28.36
C ASP A 80 -13.78 -13.28 -29.02
N ASP A 81 -14.69 -14.25 -29.23
CA ASP A 81 -16.12 -14.00 -29.57
C ASP A 81 -16.92 -13.60 -28.31
N VAL A 82 -16.30 -12.83 -27.42
CA VAL A 82 -16.85 -12.48 -26.11
C VAL A 82 -17.83 -11.31 -26.24
N PRO A 83 -18.98 -11.32 -25.54
CA PRO A 83 -19.94 -10.21 -25.59
C PRO A 83 -19.31 -8.86 -25.20
N GLU A 84 -19.85 -7.80 -25.80
CA GLU A 84 -19.48 -6.41 -25.52
C GLU A 84 -19.58 -6.07 -24.03
N LEU A 85 -18.81 -5.06 -23.60
CA LEU A 85 -18.94 -4.45 -22.27
C LEU A 85 -20.42 -4.12 -22.03
N SER A 86 -20.95 -4.58 -20.90
CA SER A 86 -22.37 -4.41 -20.55
C SER A 86 -22.54 -4.30 -19.04
N ASP A 87 -23.71 -3.78 -18.63
CA ASP A 87 -24.08 -3.56 -17.24
C ASP A 87 -23.05 -2.67 -16.51
N PHE A 88 -22.82 -2.92 -15.22
CA PHE A 88 -21.88 -2.15 -14.40
C PHE A 88 -20.43 -2.21 -14.90
N ALA A 89 -20.04 -3.22 -15.70
CA ALA A 89 -18.68 -3.28 -16.24
C ALA A 89 -18.42 -2.16 -17.26
N GLU A 90 -19.43 -1.74 -18.03
CA GLU A 90 -19.29 -0.60 -18.94
C GLU A 90 -19.11 0.72 -18.17
N GLU A 91 -19.91 0.90 -17.12
CA GLU A 91 -19.80 2.07 -16.23
C GLU A 91 -18.42 2.13 -15.54
N ALA A 92 -17.98 1.00 -14.97
CA ALA A 92 -16.65 0.89 -14.38
C ALA A 92 -15.54 1.19 -15.39
N TRP A 93 -15.68 0.75 -16.64
CA TRP A 93 -14.75 1.06 -17.72
C TRP A 93 -14.68 2.56 -18.01
N TRP A 94 -15.83 3.25 -18.10
CA TRP A 94 -15.89 4.69 -18.30
C TRP A 94 -15.21 5.45 -17.17
N GLN A 95 -15.50 5.11 -15.90
CA GLN A 95 -14.84 5.73 -14.76
C GLN A 95 -13.32 5.53 -14.82
N ALA A 96 -12.87 4.30 -15.10
CA ALA A 96 -11.45 3.98 -15.22
C ALA A 96 -10.75 4.80 -16.33
N CYS A 97 -11.42 4.97 -17.48
CA CYS A 97 -10.93 5.80 -18.58
C CYS A 97 -10.79 7.27 -18.18
N HIS A 98 -11.76 7.81 -17.45
CA HIS A 98 -11.69 9.20 -16.98
C HIS A 98 -10.63 9.42 -15.91
N PHE A 99 -10.43 8.47 -14.99
CA PHE A 99 -9.29 8.50 -14.07
C PHE A 99 -7.96 8.52 -14.84
N ARG A 100 -7.83 7.64 -15.83
CA ARG A 100 -6.60 7.58 -16.64
C ARG A 100 -6.39 8.84 -17.47
N LEU A 101 -7.45 9.43 -18.01
CA LEU A 101 -7.38 10.74 -18.68
C LEU A 101 -6.94 11.84 -17.72
N SER A 102 -7.49 11.86 -16.50
CA SER A 102 -7.14 12.80 -15.44
C SER A 102 -5.66 12.71 -15.08
N GLU A 103 -5.13 11.50 -14.92
CA GLU A 103 -3.70 11.29 -14.70
C GLU A 103 -2.84 11.81 -15.86
N LEU A 104 -3.23 11.53 -17.11
CA LEU A 104 -2.49 12.03 -18.28
C LEU A 104 -2.49 13.57 -18.32
N ARG A 105 -3.59 14.21 -17.90
CA ARG A 105 -3.70 15.67 -17.81
C ARG A 105 -2.87 16.25 -16.67
N LEU A 106 -2.83 15.59 -15.52
CA LEU A 106 -2.15 16.09 -14.32
C LEU A 106 -0.66 15.80 -14.32
N PHE A 107 -0.25 14.65 -14.84
CA PHE A 107 1.10 14.10 -14.65
C PHE A 107 1.83 13.85 -15.98
N GLY A 108 1.14 13.92 -17.13
CA GLY A 108 1.73 13.75 -18.46
C GLY A 108 1.92 12.29 -18.88
N THR A 109 2.61 12.05 -20.00
CA THR A 109 2.77 10.70 -20.58
C THR A 109 4.07 9.98 -20.17
N ALA A 110 5.13 10.74 -19.87
CA ALA A 110 6.46 10.21 -19.51
C ALA A 110 6.67 10.18 -17.98
N MET A 111 5.67 9.68 -17.26
CA MET A 111 5.68 9.65 -15.79
C MET A 111 6.55 8.52 -15.23
N THR A 112 7.38 8.83 -14.24
CA THR A 112 7.98 7.83 -13.35
C THR A 112 7.06 7.49 -12.17
N LEU A 113 6.27 8.45 -11.68
CA LEU A 113 5.31 8.30 -10.58
C LEU A 113 3.87 8.67 -11.05
N PRO A 114 2.83 7.93 -10.65
CA PRO A 114 2.87 6.67 -9.89
C PRO A 114 3.54 5.53 -10.67
N HIS A 115 3.96 4.47 -9.97
CA HIS A 115 4.43 3.23 -10.62
C HIS A 115 3.26 2.51 -11.32
N PRO A 116 3.51 1.51 -12.19
CA PRO A 116 2.44 0.70 -12.78
C PRO A 116 1.44 0.19 -11.74
N TYR A 117 0.18 0.11 -12.14
CA TYR A 117 -0.91 -0.29 -11.24
C TYR A 117 -2.05 -0.95 -12.02
N VAL A 118 -2.93 -1.63 -11.28
CA VAL A 118 -4.25 -2.07 -11.74
C VAL A 118 -5.34 -1.47 -10.86
N ARG A 119 -6.41 -0.96 -11.48
CA ARG A 119 -7.62 -0.49 -10.81
C ARG A 119 -8.72 -1.54 -10.93
N LEU A 120 -9.31 -1.93 -9.82
CA LEU A 120 -10.37 -2.95 -9.71
C LEU A 120 -11.66 -2.30 -9.21
N PHE A 121 -12.78 -2.58 -9.88
CA PHE A 121 -14.11 -2.10 -9.50
C PHE A 121 -14.93 -3.25 -8.95
N LEU A 122 -15.31 -3.18 -7.67
CA LEU A 122 -15.91 -4.30 -6.95
C LEU A 122 -17.45 -4.34 -7.08
N GLY A 123 -18.09 -3.25 -7.51
CA GLY A 123 -19.55 -3.14 -7.55
C GLY A 123 -20.07 -2.33 -6.37
N GLN A 124 -21.14 -2.80 -5.74
CA GLN A 124 -21.80 -2.16 -4.62
C GLN A 124 -21.59 -2.94 -3.31
N CYS A 125 -21.48 -2.22 -2.20
CA CYS A 125 -21.61 -2.75 -0.85
C CYS A 125 -22.70 -1.97 -0.11
N ASN A 126 -23.52 -2.65 0.70
CA ASN A 126 -24.55 -2.01 1.51
C ASN A 126 -24.22 -2.16 2.99
N LEU A 127 -24.25 -1.05 3.72
CA LEU A 127 -24.13 -1.02 5.16
C LEU A 127 -25.51 -0.73 5.76
N THR A 128 -25.95 -1.56 6.70
CA THR A 128 -27.24 -1.36 7.37
C THR A 128 -27.05 -1.25 8.87
N ARG A 129 -27.83 -0.34 9.46
CA ARG A 129 -28.02 -0.22 10.89
C ARG A 129 -29.51 -0.17 11.17
N ASP A 130 -30.02 -1.23 11.77
CA ASP A 130 -31.45 -1.51 11.88
C ASP A 130 -32.11 -0.52 12.87
N ASP A 131 -31.45 -0.23 13.97
CA ASP A 131 -31.95 0.67 15.03
C ASP A 131 -32.23 2.11 14.55
N GLU A 132 -31.47 2.59 13.57
CA GLU A 132 -31.57 3.94 13.03
C GLU A 132 -32.21 3.99 11.64
N CYS A 133 -32.66 2.84 11.11
CA CYS A 133 -33.11 2.69 9.71
C CYS A 133 -32.09 3.29 8.72
N LYS A 134 -30.79 3.24 9.08
CA LYS A 134 -29.72 3.85 8.30
C LYS A 134 -29.24 2.83 7.27
N TYR A 135 -29.27 3.24 6.01
CA TYR A 135 -28.86 2.42 4.88
C TYR A 135 -27.91 3.21 4.00
N ILE A 136 -26.70 2.68 3.79
CA ILE A 136 -25.63 3.38 3.09
C ILE A 136 -25.12 2.50 1.96
N ARG A 137 -25.11 3.04 0.75
CA ARG A 137 -24.52 2.40 -0.43
C ARG A 137 -23.10 2.90 -0.63
N LEU A 138 -22.18 1.97 -0.81
CA LEU A 138 -20.78 2.22 -1.10
C LEU A 138 -20.38 1.58 -2.42
N TYR A 139 -19.53 2.25 -3.19
CA TYR A 139 -18.96 1.72 -4.42
C TYR A 139 -17.44 1.56 -4.27
N PRO A 140 -16.97 0.38 -3.79
CA PRO A 140 -15.55 0.15 -3.57
C PRO A 140 -14.74 0.04 -4.86
N THR A 141 -13.63 0.79 -4.90
CA THR A 141 -12.59 0.71 -5.93
C THR A 141 -11.26 0.41 -5.27
N ILE A 142 -10.44 -0.45 -5.87
CA ILE A 142 -9.10 -0.78 -5.38
C ILE A 142 -8.07 -0.39 -6.43
N VAL A 143 -7.02 0.33 -6.04
CA VAL A 143 -5.83 0.55 -6.86
C VAL A 143 -4.66 -0.20 -6.22
N ILE A 144 -4.08 -1.14 -6.98
CA ILE A 144 -2.93 -1.95 -6.54
C ILE A 144 -1.74 -1.58 -7.40
N PHE A 145 -0.67 -1.10 -6.77
CA PHE A 145 0.56 -0.72 -7.44
C PHE A 145 1.56 -1.87 -7.46
N GLU A 146 2.43 -1.89 -8.47
CA GLU A 146 3.53 -2.84 -8.61
C GLU A 146 4.44 -2.88 -7.37
N SER A 147 4.56 -1.73 -6.69
CA SER A 147 5.32 -1.57 -5.43
C SER A 147 4.68 -2.25 -4.21
N GLY A 148 3.51 -2.89 -4.36
CA GLY A 148 2.77 -3.53 -3.27
C GLY A 148 1.87 -2.61 -2.47
N VAL A 149 1.82 -1.31 -2.76
CA VAL A 149 0.86 -0.39 -2.12
C VAL A 149 -0.55 -0.70 -2.64
N VAL A 150 -1.52 -0.67 -1.73
CA VAL A 150 -2.94 -0.88 -2.02
C VAL A 150 -3.74 0.30 -1.49
N ILE A 151 -4.48 0.96 -2.36
CA ILE A 151 -5.46 1.99 -2.03
C ILE A 151 -6.84 1.39 -2.24
N LEU A 152 -7.71 1.45 -1.24
CA LEU A 152 -9.10 1.03 -1.28
C LEU A 152 -9.97 2.24 -0.99
N GLU A 153 -10.90 2.54 -1.88
CA GLU A 153 -11.71 3.73 -1.82
C GLU A 153 -13.17 3.34 -1.78
N PHE A 154 -13.89 3.74 -0.73
CA PHE A 154 -15.34 3.60 -0.68
C PHE A 154 -15.98 4.93 -1.07
N ARG A 155 -16.47 5.00 -2.31
CA ARG A 155 -17.20 6.16 -2.79
C ARG A 155 -18.61 6.19 -2.20
N THR A 156 -18.97 7.32 -1.62
CA THR A 156 -20.31 7.66 -1.11
C THR A 156 -20.82 8.88 -1.85
N ILE A 157 -22.01 8.78 -2.42
CA ILE A 157 -22.66 9.84 -3.19
C ILE A 157 -23.73 10.49 -2.32
N SER A 158 -23.87 11.82 -2.40
CA SER A 158 -24.91 12.55 -1.67
C SER A 158 -26.31 11.99 -1.94
N PRO A 159 -27.19 11.92 -0.93
CA PRO A 159 -28.59 11.54 -1.15
C PRO A 159 -29.37 12.62 -1.91
N ASP A 160 -30.56 12.28 -2.41
CA ASP A 160 -31.44 13.20 -3.17
C ASP A 160 -32.10 14.31 -2.33
N HIS A 161 -31.72 14.45 -1.05
CA HIS A 161 -32.27 15.44 -0.14
C HIS A 161 -31.15 16.25 0.53
N ASP A 162 -31.49 17.47 0.92
CA ASP A 162 -30.57 18.39 1.60
C ASP A 162 -30.11 17.81 2.94
N VAL A 163 -28.81 17.88 3.20
CA VAL A 163 -28.20 17.37 4.44
C VAL A 163 -27.67 18.54 5.27
N ASN A 164 -28.01 18.57 6.56
CA ASN A 164 -27.44 19.56 7.47
C ASN A 164 -25.95 19.25 7.73
N LEU A 165 -25.13 20.29 7.88
CA LEU A 165 -23.71 20.16 8.20
C LEU A 165 -23.41 19.22 9.39
N SER A 166 -24.18 19.27 10.48
CA SER A 166 -23.96 18.40 11.64
C SER A 166 -24.13 16.92 11.30
N ASP A 167 -25.18 16.62 10.54
CA ASP A 167 -25.56 15.26 10.15
C ASP A 167 -24.59 14.74 9.08
N PHE A 168 -24.13 15.61 8.19
CA PHE A 168 -23.07 15.31 7.23
C PHE A 168 -21.76 14.93 7.94
N ILE A 169 -21.32 15.72 8.93
CA ILE A 169 -20.07 15.43 9.65
C ILE A 169 -20.19 14.12 10.43
N THR A 170 -21.28 13.95 11.17
CA THR A 170 -21.47 12.78 12.04
C THR A 170 -21.73 11.52 11.22
N GLY A 171 -22.67 11.58 10.28
CA GLY A 171 -23.17 10.42 9.57
C GLY A 171 -22.43 10.05 8.29
N ALA A 172 -21.77 11.01 7.62
CA ALA A 172 -21.03 10.78 6.38
C ALA A 172 -19.51 10.93 6.59
N VAL A 173 -19.00 12.06 7.07
CA VAL A 173 -17.54 12.26 7.25
C VAL A 173 -16.96 11.28 8.27
N ASN A 174 -17.68 11.02 9.37
CA ASN A 174 -17.28 10.12 10.44
C ASN A 174 -17.79 8.68 10.29
N LEU A 175 -18.11 8.26 9.06
CA LEU A 175 -18.62 6.93 8.75
C LEU A 175 -17.78 5.77 9.33
N PHE A 176 -16.47 5.96 9.47
CA PHE A 176 -15.57 4.97 10.08
C PHE A 176 -15.83 4.66 11.56
N GLN A 177 -16.47 5.58 12.30
CA GLN A 177 -16.82 5.39 13.72
C GLN A 177 -18.18 4.70 13.88
N GLU A 178 -18.95 4.60 12.81
CA GLU A 178 -20.30 4.06 12.85
C GLU A 178 -20.26 2.54 12.91
N PRO A 179 -20.93 1.92 13.89
CA PRO A 179 -21.15 0.48 13.93
C PRO A 179 -22.26 0.10 12.94
N PHE A 180 -22.12 -1.04 12.27
CA PHE A 180 -23.13 -1.62 11.39
C PHE A 180 -23.55 -3.00 11.88
N ASP A 181 -24.85 -3.26 11.82
CA ASP A 181 -25.45 -4.53 12.19
C ASP A 181 -25.24 -5.56 11.10
N SER A 182 -25.29 -5.12 9.83
CA SER A 182 -25.02 -5.97 8.69
C SER A 182 -24.29 -5.25 7.57
N ILE A 183 -23.36 -5.97 6.93
CA ILE A 183 -22.64 -5.54 5.74
C ILE A 183 -22.91 -6.55 4.63
N HIS A 184 -23.51 -6.08 3.54
CA HIS A 184 -23.73 -6.86 2.34
C HIS A 184 -22.71 -6.48 1.28
N VAL A 185 -22.04 -7.49 0.73
CA VAL A 185 -20.91 -7.35 -0.20
C VAL A 185 -21.10 -8.24 -1.43
N PRO A 186 -20.32 -8.06 -2.51
CA PRO A 186 -20.31 -9.02 -3.61
C PRO A 186 -20.06 -10.45 -3.11
N PRO A 187 -20.83 -11.47 -3.55
CA PRO A 187 -20.76 -12.83 -3.02
C PRO A 187 -19.36 -13.45 -3.07
N ALA A 188 -18.57 -13.07 -4.09
CA ALA A 188 -17.18 -13.48 -4.19
C ALA A 188 -16.33 -12.98 -3.03
N LEU A 189 -16.52 -11.72 -2.59
CA LEU A 189 -15.80 -11.15 -1.46
C LEU A 189 -16.13 -11.91 -0.17
N SER A 190 -17.41 -12.21 0.10
CA SER A 190 -17.80 -12.99 1.29
C SER A 190 -17.19 -14.41 1.30
N LYS A 191 -17.09 -15.06 0.13
CA LYS A 191 -16.43 -16.37 -0.02
C LYS A 191 -14.91 -16.27 0.17
N LEU A 192 -14.27 -15.30 -0.47
CA LEU A 192 -12.82 -15.15 -0.48
C LEU A 192 -12.29 -14.64 0.85
N ALA A 193 -12.99 -13.74 1.53
CA ALA A 193 -12.62 -13.23 2.86
C ALA A 193 -12.48 -14.37 3.87
N SER A 194 -13.47 -15.26 3.92
CA SER A 194 -13.45 -16.43 4.80
C SER A 194 -12.27 -17.36 4.48
N ARG A 195 -11.98 -17.57 3.19
CA ARG A 195 -10.81 -18.35 2.76
C ARG A 195 -9.51 -17.65 3.16
N ALA A 196 -9.37 -16.38 2.86
CA ALA A 196 -8.19 -15.58 3.20
C ALA A 196 -7.84 -15.74 4.68
N TRP A 197 -8.84 -15.66 5.57
CA TRP A 197 -8.68 -15.88 7.00
C TRP A 197 -8.18 -17.29 7.36
N TYR A 198 -8.86 -18.35 6.91
CA TYR A 198 -8.48 -19.72 7.27
C TYR A 198 -7.14 -20.16 6.67
N HIS A 199 -6.75 -19.59 5.53
CA HIS A 199 -5.53 -19.95 4.82
C HIS A 199 -4.30 -19.14 5.25
N SER A 200 -4.45 -17.92 5.76
CA SER A 200 -3.35 -17.01 6.11
C SER A 200 -2.63 -17.34 7.41
N GLY A 201 -3.25 -18.06 8.35
CA GLY A 201 -2.70 -18.20 9.71
C GLY A 201 -2.13 -19.57 10.10
N ARG A 202 -2.34 -20.66 9.33
CA ARG A 202 -2.12 -22.03 9.86
C ARG A 202 -1.56 -23.03 8.85
N LYS A 203 -0.52 -23.77 9.28
CA LYS A 203 -0.05 -24.98 8.59
C LYS A 203 -0.97 -26.14 8.92
N TRP A 204 -1.99 -26.34 8.09
CA TRP A 204 -2.93 -27.45 8.25
C TRP A 204 -2.31 -28.80 7.88
N LYS A 205 -2.60 -29.84 8.68
CA LYS A 205 -2.34 -31.25 8.34
C LYS A 205 -3.33 -31.71 7.27
N PHE A 206 -3.02 -32.80 6.56
CA PHE A 206 -3.85 -33.32 5.45
C PHE A 206 -5.34 -33.48 5.80
N HIS A 207 -5.67 -34.12 6.94
CA HIS A 207 -7.07 -34.32 7.35
C HIS A 207 -7.78 -32.99 7.68
N GLN A 208 -7.05 -32.01 8.23
CA GLN A 208 -7.58 -30.67 8.49
C GLN A 208 -7.84 -29.91 7.18
N ARG A 209 -6.98 -30.08 6.17
CA ARG A 209 -7.20 -29.52 4.82
C ARG A 209 -8.44 -30.13 4.15
N ALA A 210 -8.66 -31.44 4.30
CA ALA A 210 -9.87 -32.08 3.79
C ALA A 210 -11.14 -31.56 4.49
N ALA A 211 -11.08 -31.41 5.82
CA ALA A 211 -12.17 -30.81 6.59
C ALA A 211 -12.42 -29.36 6.17
N LEU A 212 -11.37 -28.57 5.97
CA LEU A 212 -11.45 -27.18 5.53
C LEU A 212 -12.11 -27.07 4.14
N LEU A 213 -11.71 -27.89 3.17
CA LEU A 213 -12.37 -27.93 1.85
C LEU A 213 -13.87 -28.25 1.94
N ARG A 214 -14.28 -29.08 2.93
CA ARG A 214 -15.70 -29.37 3.16
C ARG A 214 -16.42 -28.17 3.77
N LEU A 215 -15.78 -27.48 4.73
CA LEU A 215 -16.32 -26.26 5.33
C LEU A 215 -16.45 -25.14 4.29
N GLU A 216 -15.45 -24.95 3.44
CA GLU A 216 -15.47 -23.97 2.34
C GLU A 216 -16.63 -24.23 1.38
N ARG A 217 -16.85 -25.48 0.98
CA ARG A 217 -18.01 -25.82 0.13
C ARG A 217 -19.33 -25.53 0.82
N GLY A 218 -19.43 -25.83 2.12
CA GLY A 218 -20.62 -25.50 2.92
C GLY A 218 -20.85 -24.00 2.99
N HIS A 219 -19.78 -23.23 3.22
CA HIS A 219 -19.81 -21.77 3.23
C HIS A 219 -20.21 -21.20 1.86
N ASP A 220 -19.62 -21.68 0.77
CA ASP A 220 -19.95 -21.23 -0.58
C ASP A 220 -21.43 -21.44 -0.93
N LEU A 221 -22.00 -22.57 -0.48
CA LEU A 221 -23.43 -22.86 -0.62
C LEU A 221 -24.28 -21.93 0.25
N ALA A 222 -23.88 -21.68 1.50
CA ALA A 222 -24.58 -20.76 2.38
C ALA A 222 -24.58 -19.32 1.83
N VAL A 223 -23.45 -18.86 1.30
CA VAL A 223 -23.34 -17.56 0.63
C VAL A 223 -24.26 -17.50 -0.58
N ALA A 224 -24.27 -18.55 -1.42
CA ALA A 224 -25.15 -18.59 -2.60
C ALA A 224 -26.64 -18.58 -2.23
N GLN A 225 -27.03 -19.24 -1.14
CA GLN A 225 -28.42 -19.25 -0.65
C GLN A 225 -28.85 -17.92 -0.03
N ARG A 226 -27.91 -17.16 0.53
CA ARG A 226 -28.13 -15.84 1.12
C ARG A 226 -27.83 -14.69 0.16
N THR A 227 -27.45 -15.00 -1.07
CA THR A 227 -27.28 -13.98 -2.10
C THR A 227 -28.65 -13.51 -2.57
N SER A 228 -28.83 -12.20 -2.57
CA SER A 228 -30.02 -11.51 -3.04
C SER A 228 -29.60 -10.44 -4.04
N THR A 229 -30.38 -10.30 -5.10
CA THR A 229 -30.19 -9.22 -6.07
C THR A 229 -30.84 -7.96 -5.52
N GLU A 230 -30.04 -6.93 -5.31
CA GLU A 230 -30.46 -5.63 -4.82
C GLU A 230 -30.46 -4.62 -5.95
N ASP A 231 -31.45 -3.73 -5.95
CA ASP A 231 -31.55 -2.63 -6.91
C ASP A 231 -30.66 -1.46 -6.46
N GLY A 232 -29.63 -1.18 -7.25
CA GLY A 232 -28.68 -0.09 -7.06
C GLY A 232 -29.07 1.20 -7.79
N GLY A 233 -30.27 1.26 -8.38
CA GLY A 233 -30.70 2.35 -9.24
C GLY A 233 -30.58 1.96 -10.71
N ASP A 234 -29.53 2.42 -11.38
CA ASP A 234 -29.29 2.11 -12.80
C ASP A 234 -28.76 0.68 -13.03
N PHE A 235 -28.28 0.03 -11.97
CA PHE A 235 -27.70 -1.31 -12.01
C PHE A 235 -28.27 -2.19 -10.90
N SER A 236 -28.26 -3.50 -11.13
CA SER A 236 -28.59 -4.50 -10.13
C SER A 236 -27.35 -5.28 -9.70
N PHE A 237 -27.22 -5.50 -8.40
CA PHE A 237 -26.06 -6.16 -7.81
C PHE A 237 -26.47 -7.37 -7.00
N ASP A 238 -25.82 -8.50 -7.26
CA ASP A 238 -25.91 -9.65 -6.37
C ASP A 238 -25.07 -9.36 -5.12
N LEU A 239 -25.71 -9.37 -3.96
CA LEU A 239 -25.06 -9.10 -2.68
C LEU A 239 -25.33 -10.23 -1.69
N ALA A 240 -24.35 -10.53 -0.86
CA ALA A 240 -24.44 -11.50 0.21
C ALA A 240 -23.90 -10.91 1.51
N PRO A 241 -24.41 -11.34 2.67
CA PRO A 241 -23.88 -10.89 3.95
C PRO A 241 -22.40 -11.30 4.08
N LEU A 242 -21.58 -10.36 4.55
CA LEU A 242 -20.24 -10.65 5.01
C LEU A 242 -20.33 -11.43 6.33
N SER A 243 -19.47 -12.43 6.52
CA SER A 243 -19.40 -13.17 7.77
C SER A 243 -18.95 -12.23 8.90
N SER A 244 -19.90 -11.78 9.73
CA SER A 244 -19.63 -11.00 10.94
C SER A 244 -19.58 -11.90 12.18
N SER A 245 -18.99 -11.39 13.26
CA SER A 245 -19.16 -12.01 14.58
C SER A 245 -20.51 -11.64 15.17
N ASP A 246 -21.24 -12.62 15.72
CA ASP A 246 -22.47 -12.40 16.51
C ASP A 246 -22.20 -11.70 17.87
N ASP A 247 -20.99 -11.17 18.08
CA ASP A 247 -20.58 -10.53 19.32
C ASP A 247 -20.95 -9.04 19.28
N PRO A 248 -21.88 -8.58 20.13
CA PRO A 248 -22.29 -7.18 20.17
C PRO A 248 -21.18 -6.21 20.58
N GLU A 249 -20.07 -6.69 21.18
CA GLU A 249 -18.88 -5.86 21.44
C GLU A 249 -18.02 -5.62 20.18
N HIS A 250 -18.25 -6.40 19.12
CA HIS A 250 -17.49 -6.37 17.87
C HIS A 250 -18.41 -6.06 16.67
N SER A 251 -19.15 -4.94 16.76
CA SER A 251 -19.91 -4.41 15.63
C SER A 251 -19.00 -4.16 14.44
N GLU A 252 -19.45 -4.52 13.24
CA GLU A 252 -18.67 -4.29 12.02
C GLU A 252 -18.54 -2.80 11.73
N GLN A 253 -17.33 -2.37 11.38
CA GLN A 253 -17.04 -0.98 11.02
C GLN A 253 -16.45 -0.93 9.62
N LEU A 254 -16.44 0.26 9.01
CA LEU A 254 -15.85 0.46 7.70
C LEU A 254 -14.36 0.05 7.64
N SER A 255 -13.62 0.24 8.73
CA SER A 255 -12.23 -0.22 8.83
C SER A 255 -12.09 -1.75 8.84
N SER A 256 -13.03 -2.47 9.46
CA SER A 256 -13.05 -3.94 9.46
C SER A 256 -13.29 -4.50 8.06
N LEU A 257 -14.21 -3.87 7.32
CA LEU A 257 -14.44 -4.16 5.91
C LEU A 257 -13.18 -3.88 5.07
N ALA A 258 -12.52 -2.74 5.29
CA ALA A 258 -11.29 -2.39 4.59
C ALA A 258 -10.17 -3.42 4.80
N LEU A 259 -9.92 -3.80 6.05
CA LEU A 259 -8.94 -4.83 6.41
C LEU A 259 -9.28 -6.19 5.78
N THR A 260 -10.57 -6.57 5.78
CA THR A 260 -11.04 -7.79 5.14
C THR A 260 -10.76 -7.80 3.64
N ILE A 261 -10.97 -6.67 2.97
CA ILE A 261 -10.64 -6.51 1.55
C ILE A 261 -9.13 -6.60 1.34
N PHE A 262 -8.31 -5.91 2.14
CA PHE A 262 -6.84 -6.02 2.02
C PHE A 262 -6.35 -7.46 2.19
N HIS A 263 -6.87 -8.21 3.16
CA HIS A 263 -6.51 -9.61 3.35
C HIS A 263 -6.96 -10.48 2.17
N THR A 264 -8.11 -10.15 1.57
CA THR A 264 -8.59 -10.83 0.37
C THR A 264 -7.69 -10.56 -0.83
N VAL A 265 -7.27 -9.31 -1.03
CA VAL A 265 -6.30 -8.94 -2.08
C VAL A 265 -4.98 -9.68 -1.87
N ALA A 266 -4.43 -9.65 -0.66
CA ALA A 266 -3.20 -10.38 -0.33
C ALA A 266 -3.33 -11.89 -0.57
N TYR A 267 -4.50 -12.46 -0.26
CA TYR A 267 -4.79 -13.87 -0.54
C TYR A 267 -4.78 -14.19 -2.04
N ILE A 268 -5.38 -13.34 -2.89
CA ILE A 268 -5.32 -13.50 -4.35
C ILE A 268 -3.88 -13.34 -4.85
N MET A 269 -3.15 -12.32 -4.36
CA MET A 269 -1.72 -12.10 -4.66
C MET A 269 -0.87 -13.33 -4.37
N GLY A 270 -1.16 -14.05 -3.28
CA GLY A 270 -0.49 -15.29 -2.88
C GLY A 270 -0.76 -16.51 -3.77
N ARG A 271 -1.44 -16.34 -4.91
CA ARG A 271 -1.77 -17.37 -5.93
C ARG A 271 -2.37 -18.64 -5.32
N PRO A 272 -3.58 -18.54 -4.76
CA PRO A 272 -4.07 -19.58 -3.88
C PRO A 272 -4.31 -20.89 -4.60
N ARG A 273 -3.84 -21.99 -4.00
CA ARG A 273 -4.04 -23.32 -4.55
C ARG A 273 -5.48 -23.75 -4.28
N LYS A 274 -6.14 -24.30 -5.30
CA LYS A 274 -7.53 -24.80 -5.20
C LYS A 274 -7.57 -26.33 -5.29
N GLY A 275 -8.58 -26.92 -4.65
CA GLY A 275 -8.91 -28.35 -4.79
C GLY A 275 -7.78 -29.30 -4.39
N TRP A 276 -7.44 -30.25 -5.28
CA TRP A 276 -6.44 -31.28 -5.00
C TRP A 276 -5.03 -30.72 -4.75
N ARG A 277 -4.67 -29.62 -5.42
CA ARG A 277 -3.36 -28.97 -5.22
C ARG A 277 -3.21 -28.47 -3.78
N PHE A 278 -4.25 -27.86 -3.22
CA PHE A 278 -4.25 -27.45 -1.82
C PHE A 278 -4.20 -28.66 -0.87
N LEU A 279 -4.99 -29.69 -1.15
CA LEU A 279 -5.09 -30.87 -0.30
C LEU A 279 -3.70 -31.52 -0.08
N PHE A 280 -2.96 -31.78 -1.15
CA PHE A 280 -1.65 -32.44 -1.07
C PHE A 280 -0.51 -31.49 -0.68
N TYR A 281 -0.44 -30.30 -1.28
CA TYR A 281 0.72 -29.41 -1.14
C TYR A 281 0.52 -28.29 -0.12
N GLY A 282 -0.68 -28.13 0.41
CA GLY A 282 -1.03 -27.00 1.26
C GLY A 282 -1.03 -25.69 0.48
N GLN A 283 -1.25 -24.60 1.19
CA GLN A 283 -1.31 -23.26 0.62
C GLN A 283 0.11 -22.69 0.40
N GLN A 284 0.27 -21.84 -0.61
CA GLN A 284 1.50 -21.05 -0.79
C GLN A 284 1.61 -19.99 0.32
N ARG A 285 2.81 -19.40 0.49
CA ARG A 285 2.95 -18.30 1.43
C ARG A 285 2.11 -17.13 0.89
N ILE A 286 1.09 -16.76 1.67
CA ILE A 286 0.29 -15.57 1.39
C ILE A 286 1.13 -14.36 1.88
N PRO A 287 1.33 -13.34 1.04
CA PRO A 287 1.97 -12.10 1.45
C PRO A 287 1.26 -11.49 2.66
N GLU A 288 2.03 -10.93 3.58
CA GLU A 288 1.48 -10.28 4.77
C GLU A 288 1.13 -8.83 4.44
N ILE A 289 0.07 -8.31 5.04
CA ILE A 289 -0.21 -6.87 5.01
C ILE A 289 0.81 -6.20 5.93
N GLY A 290 1.34 -5.07 5.50
CA GLY A 290 2.25 -4.24 6.27
C GLY A 290 1.68 -3.87 7.64
N GLY A 291 2.58 -3.51 8.56
CA GLY A 291 2.22 -3.21 9.95
C GLY A 291 1.54 -1.85 10.13
N PHE A 292 1.22 -1.15 9.05
CA PHE A 292 0.62 0.18 9.06
C PHE A 292 -0.42 0.30 7.96
N TRP A 293 -1.58 0.85 8.30
CA TRP A 293 -2.60 1.31 7.37
C TRP A 293 -3.12 2.67 7.84
N SER A 294 -3.73 3.43 6.93
CA SER A 294 -4.39 4.69 7.24
C SER A 294 -5.75 4.76 6.56
N GLY A 295 -6.73 5.39 7.22
CA GLY A 295 -8.04 5.72 6.65
C GLY A 295 -8.27 7.22 6.70
N ARG A 296 -8.52 7.86 5.56
CA ARG A 296 -8.80 9.29 5.42
C ARG A 296 -9.99 9.50 4.46
N PRO A 297 -11.02 10.27 4.86
CA PRO A 297 -12.04 10.70 3.92
C PRO A 297 -11.50 11.82 3.04
N HIS A 298 -11.81 11.78 1.75
CA HIS A 298 -11.56 12.86 0.80
C HIS A 298 -12.91 13.39 0.34
N ILE A 299 -13.17 14.63 0.70
CA ILE A 299 -14.50 15.23 0.64
C ILE A 299 -14.54 16.21 -0.52
N HIS A 300 -15.57 16.11 -1.35
CA HIS A 300 -15.87 17.04 -2.43
C HIS A 300 -17.21 17.71 -2.14
N LEU A 301 -17.18 18.99 -1.79
CA LEU A 301 -18.37 19.83 -1.69
C LEU A 301 -18.64 20.48 -3.04
N ILE A 302 -19.76 20.12 -3.65
CA ILE A 302 -20.11 20.55 -5.01
C ILE A 302 -21.10 21.70 -4.92
N ARG A 303 -22.26 21.49 -4.25
CA ARG A 303 -23.27 22.52 -4.05
C ARG A 303 -23.71 22.60 -2.60
N PHE A 304 -23.82 23.82 -2.10
CA PHE A 304 -24.24 24.10 -0.72
C PHE A 304 -24.91 25.47 -0.59
N GLN A 305 -25.52 25.69 0.55
CA GLN A 305 -26.26 26.91 0.87
C GLN A 305 -25.35 28.14 0.84
N ASP A 306 -25.84 29.22 0.19
CA ASP A 306 -25.15 30.52 0.10
C ASP A 306 -23.72 30.41 -0.49
N GLN A 307 -23.50 29.44 -1.40
CA GLN A 307 -22.27 29.30 -2.17
C GLN A 307 -21.98 30.57 -2.98
N ARG A 308 -20.71 30.98 -3.01
CA ARG A 308 -20.21 32.21 -3.61
C ARG A 308 -19.56 31.97 -4.96
N GLU A 309 -19.31 33.07 -5.65
CA GLU A 309 -18.77 33.07 -7.01
C GLU A 309 -17.30 32.65 -7.08
N THR A 310 -16.50 33.06 -6.09
CA THR A 310 -15.08 32.74 -6.01
C THR A 310 -14.78 31.82 -4.83
N ALA A 311 -13.65 31.12 -4.89
CA ALA A 311 -13.16 30.26 -3.81
C ALA A 311 -12.86 31.06 -2.53
N GLU A 312 -12.22 32.22 -2.67
CA GLU A 312 -11.90 33.13 -1.56
C GLU A 312 -13.17 33.66 -0.87
N ASP A 313 -14.18 34.10 -1.63
CA ASP A 313 -15.46 34.55 -1.04
C ASP A 313 -16.18 33.41 -0.30
N ASN A 314 -16.03 32.17 -0.78
CA ASN A 314 -16.57 30.99 -0.10
C ASN A 314 -15.87 30.75 1.23
N GLU A 315 -14.53 30.82 1.25
CA GLU A 315 -13.74 30.70 2.47
C GLU A 315 -14.16 31.74 3.49
N ASP A 316 -14.23 33.02 3.09
CA ASP A 316 -14.62 34.11 3.99
C ASP A 316 -16.03 33.94 4.58
N ALA A 317 -16.99 33.51 3.75
CA ALA A 317 -18.37 33.33 4.18
C ALA A 317 -18.58 32.08 5.05
N HIS A 318 -17.83 31.00 4.79
CA HIS A 318 -18.11 29.66 5.33
C HIS A 318 -16.93 29.04 6.11
N ALA A 319 -15.90 29.82 6.47
CA ALA A 319 -14.70 29.32 7.16
C ALA A 319 -15.01 28.46 8.39
N VAL A 320 -16.02 28.84 9.20
CA VAL A 320 -16.41 28.05 10.40
C VAL A 320 -16.91 26.67 10.00
N ALA A 321 -17.70 26.57 8.93
CA ALA A 321 -18.22 25.30 8.45
C ALA A 321 -17.11 24.42 7.88
N PHE A 322 -16.22 24.99 7.07
CA PHE A 322 -15.07 24.26 6.53
C PHE A 322 -14.13 23.78 7.63
N ARG A 323 -13.86 24.61 8.66
CA ARG A 323 -13.10 24.18 9.84
C ARG A 323 -13.77 23.03 10.57
N SER A 324 -15.09 23.06 10.73
CA SER A 324 -15.87 22.01 11.38
C SER A 324 -15.70 20.67 10.64
N ILE A 325 -15.77 20.70 9.30
CA ILE A 325 -15.51 19.53 8.46
C ILE A 325 -14.08 19.05 8.62
N MET A 326 -13.08 19.93 8.51
CA MET A 326 -11.65 19.59 8.64
C MET A 326 -11.31 18.97 10.00
N LEU A 327 -11.96 19.44 11.07
CA LEU A 327 -11.82 18.88 12.42
C LEU A 327 -12.72 17.67 12.69
N ARG A 328 -13.61 17.34 11.76
CA ARG A 328 -14.59 16.25 11.89
C ARG A 328 -15.47 16.39 13.13
N SER A 329 -15.80 17.63 13.46
CA SER A 329 -16.55 17.96 14.66
C SER A 329 -17.58 19.04 14.39
N ASP A 330 -18.66 19.04 15.17
CA ASP A 330 -19.73 20.02 15.03
C ASP A 330 -19.22 21.44 15.31
N ALA A 331 -19.85 22.42 14.65
CA ALA A 331 -19.55 23.85 14.73
C ALA A 331 -19.67 24.43 16.15
N THR A 332 -20.35 23.71 17.05
CA THR A 332 -20.53 24.08 18.45
C THR A 332 -19.36 23.65 19.36
N ASN A 333 -18.39 22.88 18.84
CA ASN A 333 -17.28 22.37 19.64
C ASN A 333 -16.31 23.50 20.07
N PRO A 334 -16.02 23.66 21.38
CA PRO A 334 -15.07 24.66 21.88
C PRO A 334 -13.67 24.58 21.25
N SER A 335 -13.24 23.41 20.75
CA SER A 335 -11.94 23.26 20.09
C SER A 335 -11.82 24.06 18.79
N LEU A 336 -12.96 24.45 18.17
CA LEU A 336 -12.97 25.26 16.96
C LEU A 336 -12.38 26.66 17.19
N GLU A 337 -12.56 27.23 18.38
CA GLU A 337 -12.07 28.59 18.71
C GLU A 337 -10.53 28.69 18.61
N TYR A 338 -9.83 27.59 18.85
CA TYR A 338 -8.37 27.52 18.83
C TYR A 338 -7.81 26.94 17.53
N SER A 339 -8.69 26.58 16.59
CA SER A 339 -8.30 25.95 15.32
C SER A 339 -8.34 26.96 14.18
N HIS A 340 -7.32 26.90 13.33
CA HIS A 340 -7.30 27.64 12.07
C HIS A 340 -7.62 26.71 10.91
N LEU A 341 -8.32 27.22 9.90
CA LEU A 341 -8.45 26.52 8.64
C LEU A 341 -7.05 26.42 8.02
N PRO A 342 -6.62 25.26 7.53
CA PRO A 342 -5.39 25.17 6.76
C PRO A 342 -5.43 26.13 5.57
N ALA A 343 -4.27 26.60 5.12
CA ALA A 343 -4.21 27.44 3.93
C ALA A 343 -4.75 26.68 2.71
N ASP A 344 -5.48 27.40 1.86
CA ASP A 344 -5.90 26.87 0.56
C ASP A 344 -4.66 26.51 -0.29
N ASN A 345 -4.66 25.28 -0.81
CA ASN A 345 -3.60 24.77 -1.68
C ASN A 345 -3.85 25.09 -3.15
N ARG A 346 -5.07 25.50 -3.52
CA ARG A 346 -5.41 25.95 -4.87
C ARG A 346 -5.09 27.44 -4.99
N ILE A 347 -4.43 27.82 -6.09
CA ILE A 347 -4.07 29.22 -6.36
C ILE A 347 -5.17 29.94 -7.14
N PHE A 348 -5.95 29.18 -7.91
CA PHE A 348 -7.06 29.71 -8.70
C PHE A 348 -8.36 29.79 -7.89
N GLN A 349 -9.34 30.51 -8.44
CA GLN A 349 -10.60 30.83 -7.77
C GLN A 349 -11.75 29.89 -8.15
N ASP A 350 -11.45 28.79 -8.84
CA ASP A 350 -12.42 27.80 -9.31
C ASP A 350 -12.90 26.87 -8.19
N PHE A 351 -11.99 26.47 -7.31
CA PHE A 351 -12.30 25.71 -6.09
C PHE A 351 -11.24 25.96 -5.01
N SER A 352 -11.53 25.58 -3.77
CA SER A 352 -10.55 25.53 -2.67
C SER A 352 -10.13 24.09 -2.38
N CYS A 353 -8.89 23.91 -1.92
CA CYS A 353 -8.30 22.63 -1.56
C CYS A 353 -7.60 22.71 -0.20
N TYR A 354 -8.18 22.06 0.81
CA TYR A 354 -7.60 21.97 2.15
C TYR A 354 -7.15 20.54 2.43
N ILE A 355 -5.89 20.38 2.83
CA ILE A 355 -5.30 19.06 3.12
C ILE A 355 -4.78 19.06 4.56
N SER A 356 -5.08 17.97 5.27
CA SER A 356 -4.60 17.71 6.62
C SER A 356 -4.13 16.26 6.76
N SER A 357 -3.55 15.90 7.90
CA SER A 357 -3.18 14.52 8.19
C SER A 357 -4.38 13.58 8.36
N SER A 358 -5.60 14.09 8.52
CA SER A 358 -6.81 13.29 8.79
C SER A 358 -7.77 13.19 7.62
N LEU A 359 -7.84 14.20 6.74
CA LEU A 359 -8.74 14.27 5.59
C LEU A 359 -8.31 15.35 4.59
N SER A 360 -8.89 15.33 3.39
CA SER A 360 -8.86 16.47 2.46
C SER A 360 -10.27 16.98 2.14
N LEU A 361 -10.39 18.28 1.91
CA LEU A 361 -11.64 18.95 1.56
C LEU A 361 -11.43 19.79 0.29
N TRP A 362 -12.24 19.48 -0.73
CA TRP A 362 -12.31 20.20 -1.99
C TRP A 362 -13.65 20.92 -2.06
N VAL A 363 -13.65 22.23 -2.29
CA VAL A 363 -14.88 23.04 -2.26
C VAL A 363 -15.00 23.83 -3.55
N TRP A 364 -15.98 23.51 -4.38
CA TRP A 364 -16.22 24.22 -5.64
C TRP A 364 -16.78 25.63 -5.41
N SER A 365 -16.40 26.57 -6.27
CA SER A 365 -17.07 27.87 -6.41
C SER A 365 -18.16 27.84 -7.49
N LEU A 366 -19.12 28.77 -7.46
CA LEU A 366 -20.13 28.85 -8.52
C LEU A 366 -19.52 29.15 -9.89
N SER A 367 -18.45 29.96 -9.95
CA SER A 367 -17.76 30.24 -11.21
C SER A 367 -17.04 29.00 -11.74
N GLY A 368 -16.41 28.22 -10.87
CA GLY A 368 -15.76 26.95 -11.22
C GLY A 368 -16.76 25.93 -11.77
N LEU A 369 -17.90 25.74 -11.10
CA LEU A 369 -18.96 24.84 -11.58
C LEU A 369 -19.45 25.21 -12.99
N ARG A 370 -19.69 26.51 -13.24
CA ARG A 370 -20.14 26.99 -14.56
C ARG A 370 -19.12 26.75 -15.67
N GLN A 371 -17.83 26.82 -15.35
CA GLN A 371 -16.77 26.50 -16.33
C GLN A 371 -16.72 25.01 -16.67
N GLN A 372 -17.15 24.16 -15.75
CA GLN A 372 -17.12 22.70 -15.90
C GLN A 372 -18.42 22.12 -16.48
N GLU A 373 -19.53 22.88 -16.45
CA GLU A 373 -20.84 22.48 -17.00
C GLU A 373 -20.81 21.90 -18.43
N PRO A 374 -20.00 22.42 -19.39
CA PRO A 374 -19.89 21.83 -20.73
C PRO A 374 -19.33 20.41 -20.77
N PHE A 375 -18.68 19.96 -19.68
CA PHE A 375 -18.07 18.64 -19.55
C PHE A 375 -18.86 17.72 -18.63
N ALA A 376 -20.11 18.10 -18.29
CA ALA A 376 -20.92 17.35 -17.36
C ALA A 376 -21.13 15.90 -17.79
N ASP A 377 -20.86 14.99 -16.86
CA ASP A 377 -21.14 13.56 -16.94
C ASP A 377 -22.05 13.13 -15.79
N ALA A 378 -22.76 12.01 -15.98
CA ALA A 378 -23.73 11.50 -15.03
C ALA A 378 -23.13 11.19 -13.64
N ASN A 379 -21.83 10.87 -13.59
CA ASN A 379 -21.12 10.52 -12.36
C ASN A 379 -20.34 11.69 -11.77
N ARG A 380 -20.52 12.92 -12.27
CA ARG A 380 -19.79 14.12 -11.83
C ARG A 380 -18.27 13.95 -11.88
N GLY A 381 -17.77 13.02 -12.69
CA GLY A 381 -16.35 12.72 -12.85
C GLY A 381 -15.52 13.93 -13.26
N HIS A 382 -16.07 14.79 -14.11
CA HIS A 382 -15.48 16.07 -14.52
C HIS A 382 -15.17 17.03 -13.33
N LEU A 383 -15.81 16.85 -12.18
CA LEU A 383 -15.60 17.67 -10.97
C LEU A 383 -14.71 17.00 -9.91
N ILE A 384 -14.46 15.69 -10.04
CA ILE A 384 -13.96 14.87 -8.93
C ILE A 384 -12.72 14.08 -9.32
N TYR A 385 -12.68 13.43 -10.49
CA TYR A 385 -11.65 12.43 -10.77
C TYR A 385 -10.24 13.03 -10.86
N GLU A 386 -10.07 14.27 -11.31
CA GLU A 386 -8.78 14.95 -11.25
C GLU A 386 -8.31 15.17 -9.80
N HIS A 387 -9.20 15.65 -8.93
CA HIS A 387 -8.90 15.82 -7.51
C HIS A 387 -8.58 14.49 -6.84
N GLN A 388 -9.32 13.43 -7.19
CA GLN A 388 -9.12 12.11 -6.63
C GLN A 388 -7.81 11.47 -7.13
N SER A 389 -7.40 11.68 -8.39
CA SER A 389 -6.07 11.26 -8.87
C SER A 389 -4.92 11.93 -8.11
N ILE A 390 -5.07 13.21 -7.72
CA ILE A 390 -4.09 13.90 -6.87
C ILE A 390 -4.04 13.25 -5.48
N VAL A 391 -5.21 12.98 -4.89
CA VAL A 391 -5.35 12.31 -3.60
C VAL A 391 -4.70 10.93 -3.60
N GLU A 392 -4.96 10.12 -4.63
CA GLU A 392 -4.36 8.80 -4.78
C GLU A 392 -2.83 8.88 -4.81
N LEU A 393 -2.27 9.86 -5.51
CA LEU A 393 -0.83 10.09 -5.55
C LEU A 393 -0.28 10.54 -4.19
N LEU A 394 -1.02 11.37 -3.45
CA LEU A 394 -0.68 11.77 -2.08
C LEU A 394 -0.59 10.55 -1.16
N GLU A 395 -1.63 9.71 -1.15
CA GLU A 395 -1.70 8.47 -0.37
C GLU A 395 -0.62 7.47 -0.78
N TYR A 396 -0.40 7.32 -2.09
CA TYR A 396 0.62 6.44 -2.65
C TYR A 396 2.03 6.84 -2.20
N GLY A 397 2.41 8.11 -2.40
CA GLY A 397 3.72 8.64 -2.01
C GLY A 397 3.96 8.54 -0.50
N TYR A 398 2.93 8.81 0.31
CA TYR A 398 2.98 8.65 1.76
C TYR A 398 3.19 7.18 2.16
N MET A 399 2.48 6.25 1.51
CA MET A 399 2.56 4.84 1.85
C MET A 399 3.86 4.18 1.39
N LEU A 400 4.46 4.60 0.27
CA LEU A 400 5.80 4.17 -0.14
C LEU A 400 6.85 4.44 0.94
N HIS A 401 6.80 5.62 1.57
CA HIS A 401 7.71 5.96 2.67
C HIS A 401 7.44 5.12 3.92
N ARG A 402 6.16 4.85 4.23
CA ARG A 402 5.80 3.96 5.35
C ARG A 402 6.30 2.54 5.13
N ALA A 403 6.12 2.00 3.93
CA ALA A 403 6.63 0.69 3.54
C ALA A 403 8.15 0.63 3.65
N LEU A 404 8.86 1.64 3.14
CA LEU A 404 10.32 1.72 3.26
C LEU A 404 10.76 1.78 4.73
N LEU A 405 10.12 2.61 5.57
CA LEU A 405 10.45 2.70 6.99
C LEU A 405 10.33 1.34 7.70
N GLN A 406 9.28 0.57 7.41
CA GLN A 406 9.11 -0.79 7.95
C GLN A 406 10.22 -1.72 7.44
N ARG A 407 10.55 -1.70 6.15
CA ARG A 407 11.62 -2.53 5.57
C ARG A 407 13.00 -2.20 6.16
N VAL A 408 13.32 -0.92 6.38
CA VAL A 408 14.60 -0.50 6.99
C VAL A 408 14.82 -1.11 8.37
N SER A 409 13.75 -1.37 9.11
CA SER A 409 13.84 -2.00 10.44
C SER A 409 14.35 -3.46 10.40
N THR A 410 14.31 -4.12 9.24
CA THR A 410 14.74 -5.53 9.09
C THR A 410 16.13 -5.68 8.47
N TYR A 411 16.67 -4.63 7.83
CA TYR A 411 17.97 -4.69 7.17
C TYR A 411 19.12 -4.99 8.14
N ALA A 412 20.07 -5.77 7.64
CA ALA A 412 21.20 -6.27 8.42
C ALA A 412 22.54 -6.18 7.70
N ARG A 413 22.54 -5.96 6.38
CA ARG A 413 23.75 -5.90 5.54
C ARG A 413 23.98 -4.51 4.96
N GLU A 414 25.24 -4.16 4.69
CA GLU A 414 25.58 -2.84 4.14
C GLU A 414 25.01 -2.61 2.73
N ASP A 415 24.94 -3.65 1.89
CA ASP A 415 24.40 -3.58 0.54
C ASP A 415 22.88 -3.29 0.52
N GLU A 416 22.12 -3.89 1.42
CA GLU A 416 20.68 -3.60 1.61
C GLU A 416 20.47 -2.12 1.98
N ILE A 417 21.31 -1.59 2.88
CA ILE A 417 21.23 -0.21 3.36
C ILE A 417 21.61 0.77 2.26
N LEU A 418 22.63 0.45 1.46
CA LEU A 418 23.02 1.28 0.32
C LEU A 418 21.93 1.31 -0.76
N SER A 419 21.34 0.15 -1.08
CA SER A 419 20.21 0.06 -2.01
C SER A 419 19.04 0.92 -1.51
N ALA A 420 18.67 0.80 -0.24
CA ALA A 420 17.57 1.58 0.34
C ALA A 420 17.82 3.10 0.33
N ARG A 421 19.07 3.55 0.47
CA ARG A 421 19.44 4.96 0.30
C ARG A 421 19.27 5.42 -1.14
N GLN A 422 19.66 4.58 -2.11
CA GLN A 422 19.45 4.87 -3.53
C GLN A 422 17.96 4.93 -3.87
N ASP A 423 17.17 3.98 -3.37
CA ASP A 423 15.73 3.93 -3.56
C ASP A 423 15.03 5.16 -2.95
N LEU A 424 15.45 5.60 -1.76
CA LEU A 424 14.93 6.83 -1.14
C LEU A 424 15.24 8.07 -1.98
N LEU A 425 16.49 8.21 -2.44
CA LEU A 425 16.88 9.36 -3.28
C LEU A 425 16.13 9.36 -4.62
N LYS A 426 15.98 8.19 -5.25
CA LYS A 426 15.21 8.02 -6.47
C LYS A 426 13.75 8.40 -6.25
N LEU A 427 13.14 7.92 -5.16
CA LEU A 427 11.76 8.26 -4.82
C LEU A 427 11.58 9.76 -4.56
N GLU A 428 12.49 10.40 -3.82
CA GLU A 428 12.45 11.85 -3.58
C GLU A 428 12.53 12.64 -4.90
N GLN A 429 13.37 12.18 -5.85
CA GLN A 429 13.44 12.77 -7.19
C GLN A 429 12.14 12.55 -7.99
N GLU A 430 11.62 11.32 -8.02
CA GLU A 430 10.37 10.99 -8.73
C GLU A 430 9.18 11.80 -8.19
N MET A 431 9.13 12.06 -6.89
CA MET A 431 8.10 12.90 -6.28
C MET A 431 8.25 14.38 -6.65
N ALA A 432 9.48 14.90 -6.73
CA ALA A 432 9.73 16.28 -7.14
C ALA A 432 9.39 16.52 -8.63
N GLU A 433 9.47 15.46 -9.45
CA GLU A 433 9.20 15.48 -10.89
C GLU A 433 7.84 14.82 -11.25
N ALA A 434 6.95 14.61 -10.27
CA ALA A 434 5.72 13.85 -10.45
C ALA A 434 4.70 14.48 -11.42
N SER A 435 4.84 15.78 -11.70
CA SER A 435 3.99 16.51 -12.64
C SER A 435 4.81 17.51 -13.45
N PRO A 436 4.49 17.76 -14.73
CA PRO A 436 5.08 18.86 -15.49
C PRO A 436 4.54 20.24 -15.08
N PHE A 437 3.49 20.29 -14.23
CA PHE A 437 2.85 21.53 -13.80
C PHE A 437 3.32 21.92 -12.40
N GLY A 438 3.97 23.07 -12.29
CA GLY A 438 4.50 23.58 -11.01
C GLY A 438 3.43 23.75 -9.92
N GLU A 439 2.20 24.10 -10.30
CA GLU A 439 1.09 24.17 -9.35
C GLU A 439 0.79 22.82 -8.71
N ILE A 440 0.69 21.75 -9.52
CA ILE A 440 0.39 20.40 -9.02
C ILE A 440 1.55 19.91 -8.14
N ILE A 441 2.80 20.19 -8.51
CA ILE A 441 3.97 19.90 -7.67
C ILE A 441 3.84 20.60 -6.31
N HIS A 442 3.52 21.90 -6.29
CA HIS A 442 3.40 22.64 -5.03
C HIS A 442 2.23 22.15 -4.16
N LEU A 443 1.10 21.78 -4.78
CA LEU A 443 -0.02 21.17 -4.09
C LEU A 443 0.39 19.83 -3.45
N LEU A 444 1.05 18.95 -4.22
CA LEU A 444 1.53 17.66 -3.73
C LEU A 444 2.55 17.83 -2.58
N GLU A 445 3.50 18.75 -2.72
CA GLU A 445 4.50 19.06 -1.69
C GLU A 445 3.84 19.52 -0.39
N ARG A 446 2.90 20.48 -0.46
CA ARG A 446 2.14 20.94 0.71
C ARG A 446 1.27 19.83 1.31
N GLY A 447 0.63 19.03 0.46
CA GLY A 447 -0.20 17.89 0.88
C GLY A 447 0.61 16.86 1.66
N TRP A 448 1.75 16.41 1.13
CA TRP A 448 2.65 15.48 1.83
C TRP A 448 3.21 16.05 3.13
N ASN A 449 3.54 17.35 3.15
CA ASN A 449 3.94 18.03 4.37
C ASN A 449 2.82 18.03 5.42
N ALA A 450 1.58 18.34 5.03
CA ALA A 450 0.40 18.30 5.89
C ALA A 450 0.10 16.88 6.42
N MET A 451 0.42 15.84 5.64
CA MET A 451 0.32 14.44 6.05
C MET A 451 1.47 13.99 6.97
N GLY A 452 2.49 14.82 7.18
CA GLY A 452 3.63 14.54 8.06
C GLY A 452 4.74 13.71 7.40
N LEU A 453 4.89 13.77 6.08
CA LEU A 453 5.89 13.00 5.34
C LEU A 453 7.33 13.32 5.76
N GLU A 454 7.64 14.58 6.05
CA GLU A 454 8.98 15.00 6.49
C GLU A 454 9.44 14.30 7.77
N ALA A 455 8.54 14.09 8.72
CA ALA A 455 8.85 13.34 9.93
C ALA A 455 9.17 11.87 9.63
N ILE A 456 8.54 11.28 8.62
CA ILE A 456 8.81 9.91 8.17
C ILE A 456 10.16 9.85 7.46
N ARG A 457 10.45 10.81 6.56
CA ARG A 457 11.74 10.92 5.86
C ARG A 457 12.90 11.02 6.84
N SER A 458 12.78 11.88 7.86
CA SER A 458 13.78 11.99 8.93
C SER A 458 14.01 10.63 9.61
N ARG A 459 12.93 9.95 10.04
CA ARG A 459 13.04 8.64 10.70
C ARG A 459 13.67 7.57 9.82
N ILE A 460 13.43 7.58 8.51
CA ILE A 460 14.06 6.66 7.56
C ILE A 460 15.57 6.91 7.53
N ARG A 461 15.99 8.18 7.38
CA ARG A 461 17.42 8.55 7.35
C ARG A 461 18.13 8.15 8.64
N ASP A 462 17.54 8.46 9.79
CA ASP A 462 18.08 8.09 11.10
C ASP A 462 18.20 6.56 11.24
N SER A 463 17.16 5.83 10.81
CA SER A 463 17.15 4.37 10.86
C SER A 463 18.23 3.76 9.95
N LEU A 464 18.41 4.29 8.74
CA LEU A 464 19.45 3.85 7.80
C LEU A 464 20.85 4.16 8.32
N GLU A 465 21.05 5.28 9.03
CA GLU A 465 22.33 5.63 9.65
C GLU A 465 22.69 4.67 10.79
N ILE A 466 21.76 4.44 11.71
CA ILE A 466 21.93 3.51 12.82
C ILE A 466 22.21 2.10 12.30
N ARG A 467 21.43 1.64 11.31
CA ARG A 467 21.61 0.32 10.69
C ARG A 467 22.94 0.21 9.95
N GLY A 468 23.36 1.28 9.26
CA GLY A 468 24.66 1.32 8.57
C GLY A 468 25.81 1.14 9.55
N THR A 469 25.77 1.87 10.67
CA THR A 469 26.77 1.74 11.73
C THR A 469 26.80 0.32 12.31
N TYR A 470 25.64 -0.28 12.55
CA TYR A 470 25.55 -1.65 13.08
C TYR A 470 26.08 -2.70 12.09
N ALA A 471 25.73 -2.58 10.80
CA ALA A 471 26.21 -3.48 9.74
C ALA A 471 27.74 -3.41 9.62
N SER A 472 28.31 -2.21 9.63
CA SER A 472 29.76 -2.01 9.55
C SER A 472 30.52 -2.58 10.75
N LEU A 473 29.97 -2.41 11.96
CA LEU A 473 30.52 -3.04 13.16
C LEU A 473 30.46 -4.57 13.09
N ARG A 474 29.39 -5.13 12.52
CA ARG A 474 29.24 -6.58 12.34
C ARG A 474 30.25 -7.12 11.35
N GLU A 475 30.42 -6.47 10.20
CA GLU A 475 31.43 -6.86 9.20
C GLU A 475 32.85 -6.74 9.74
N SER A 476 33.16 -5.63 10.43
CA SER A 476 34.46 -5.45 11.09
C SER A 476 34.75 -6.57 12.10
N ARG A 477 33.75 -7.00 12.88
CA ARG A 477 33.89 -8.14 13.81
C ARG A 477 34.09 -9.47 13.08
N LEU A 478 33.41 -9.70 11.96
CA LEU A 478 33.57 -10.90 11.14
C LEU A 478 34.95 -10.94 10.50
N SER A 479 35.39 -9.85 9.87
CA SER A 479 36.72 -9.69 9.30
C SER A 479 37.81 -9.87 10.36
N ALA A 480 37.62 -9.34 11.56
CA ALA A 480 38.54 -9.57 12.68
C ALA A 480 38.56 -11.03 13.14
N LYS A 481 37.46 -11.78 13.08
CA LYS A 481 37.43 -13.23 13.39
C LYS A 481 38.12 -14.04 12.30
N ILE A 482 37.91 -13.70 11.03
CA ILE A 482 38.56 -14.35 9.90
C ILE A 482 40.06 -14.07 9.94
N GLY A 483 40.47 -12.81 10.14
CA GLY A 483 41.87 -12.43 10.32
C GLY A 483 42.52 -13.14 11.50
N ARG A 484 41.79 -13.36 12.61
CA ARG A 484 42.25 -14.21 13.72
C ARG A 484 42.49 -15.66 13.29
N ALA A 485 41.52 -16.28 12.62
CA ALA A 485 41.65 -17.66 12.15
C ALA A 485 42.80 -17.83 11.15
N LEU A 486 42.94 -16.89 10.21
CA LEU A 486 44.01 -16.86 9.22
C LEU A 486 45.39 -16.71 9.88
N SER A 487 45.49 -15.82 10.88
CA SER A 487 46.74 -15.60 11.63
C SER A 487 47.18 -16.84 12.40
N ILE A 488 46.23 -17.55 13.02
CA ILE A 488 46.51 -18.84 13.71
C ILE A 488 46.98 -19.88 12.69
N LEU A 489 46.30 -19.99 11.54
CA LEU A 489 46.66 -20.94 10.48
C LEU A 489 48.06 -20.66 9.93
N PHE A 490 48.37 -19.40 9.60
CA PHE A 490 49.71 -19.03 9.12
C PHE A 490 50.78 -19.19 10.20
N GLY A 491 50.47 -18.92 11.47
CA GLY A 491 51.37 -19.19 12.59
C GLY A 491 51.74 -20.68 12.68
N LEU A 492 50.76 -21.58 12.49
CA LEU A 492 50.99 -23.03 12.47
C LEU A 492 51.81 -23.48 11.24
N ILE A 493 51.54 -22.93 10.05
CA ILE A 493 52.30 -23.22 8.83
C ILE A 493 53.76 -22.73 8.94
N ALA A 494 54.02 -21.67 9.69
CA ALA A 494 55.37 -21.12 9.90
C ALA A 494 56.25 -21.94 10.85
N VAL A 495 55.71 -22.93 11.57
CA VAL A 495 56.46 -23.73 12.56
C VAL A 495 57.68 -24.44 11.97
N PRO A 496 57.60 -25.20 10.85
CA PRO A 496 58.77 -25.88 10.29
C PRO A 496 59.86 -24.91 9.78
N PRO A 497 59.55 -23.84 9.01
CA PRO A 497 60.54 -22.83 8.63
C PRO A 497 61.23 -22.15 9.82
N ILE A 498 60.49 -21.83 10.88
CA ILE A 498 61.07 -21.24 12.10
C ILE A 498 62.03 -22.24 12.77
N ALA A 499 61.65 -23.52 12.84
CA ALA A 499 62.50 -24.57 13.42
C ALA A 499 63.81 -24.71 12.63
N GLU A 500 63.72 -24.72 11.30
CA GLU A 500 64.85 -25.03 10.43
C GLU A 500 65.76 -23.83 10.13
N HIS A 501 65.19 -22.64 9.93
CA HIS A 501 65.94 -21.46 9.48
C HIS A 501 66.22 -20.44 10.59
N VAL A 502 65.50 -20.49 11.72
CA VAL A 502 65.71 -19.54 12.84
C VAL A 502 66.29 -20.23 14.05
N LEU A 503 65.61 -21.25 14.58
CA LEU A 503 66.04 -21.92 15.82
C LEU A 503 67.32 -22.72 15.61
N LYS A 504 67.46 -23.48 14.51
CA LYS A 504 68.64 -24.31 14.24
C LYS A 504 69.94 -23.49 14.12
N PRO A 505 70.00 -22.34 13.43
CA PRO A 505 71.18 -21.46 13.48
C PRO A 505 71.42 -20.84 14.85
N LEU A 506 70.36 -20.38 15.53
CA LEU A 506 70.47 -19.75 16.85
C LEU A 506 71.05 -20.72 17.90
N TRP A 507 70.61 -21.98 17.86
CA TRP A 507 71.10 -23.05 18.74
C TRP A 507 72.60 -23.30 18.56
N LYS A 508 73.08 -23.19 17.32
CA LYS A 508 74.51 -23.31 17.01
C LYS A 508 75.32 -22.12 17.54
N VAL A 509 74.80 -20.89 17.39
CA VAL A 509 75.47 -19.67 17.88
C VAL A 509 75.58 -19.66 19.41
N LEU A 510 74.51 -20.09 20.10
CA LEU A 510 74.45 -20.14 21.56
C LEU A 510 75.19 -21.32 22.20
N LYS A 511 75.80 -22.21 21.40
CA LYS A 511 76.54 -23.41 21.86
C LYS A 511 75.75 -24.29 22.85
N LEU A 512 74.44 -24.39 22.64
CA LEU A 512 73.58 -25.20 23.50
C LEU A 512 73.81 -26.70 23.24
N PRO A 513 73.65 -27.56 24.28
CA PRO A 513 73.81 -29.00 24.13
C PRO A 513 72.83 -29.57 23.08
N ARG A 514 73.34 -30.48 22.23
CA ARG A 514 72.61 -31.06 21.09
C ARG A 514 72.45 -32.57 21.27
N PRO A 515 71.25 -33.14 21.02
CA PRO A 515 71.05 -34.58 20.95
C PRO A 515 71.96 -35.22 19.90
N THR A 516 72.42 -36.44 20.17
CA THR A 516 73.30 -37.21 19.28
C THR A 516 72.59 -37.71 18.02
N VAL A 517 71.26 -37.86 18.06
CA VAL A 517 70.43 -38.28 16.92
C VAL A 517 69.82 -37.05 16.23
N ASN A 518 70.04 -36.92 14.91
CA ASN A 518 69.56 -35.77 14.13
C ASN A 518 68.02 -35.64 14.11
N GLU A 519 67.29 -36.76 14.10
CA GLU A 519 65.82 -36.78 14.10
C GLU A 519 65.25 -36.26 15.42
N GLU A 520 65.82 -36.66 16.55
CA GLU A 520 65.43 -36.16 17.89
C GLU A 520 65.65 -34.65 18.01
N PHE A 521 66.72 -34.13 17.41
CA PHE A 521 66.99 -32.69 17.40
C PHE A 521 65.99 -31.91 16.54
N SER A 522 65.60 -32.42 15.38
CA SER A 522 64.56 -31.79 14.54
C SER A 522 63.21 -31.78 15.22
N LEU A 523 62.82 -32.88 15.89
CA LEU A 523 61.59 -32.97 16.68
C LEU A 523 61.59 -31.98 17.85
N LEU A 524 62.73 -31.84 18.55
CA LEU A 524 62.87 -30.87 19.65
C LEU A 524 62.73 -29.44 19.15
N LEU A 525 63.36 -29.08 18.02
CA LEU A 525 63.24 -27.74 17.43
C LEU A 525 61.82 -27.43 16.96
N ILE A 526 61.12 -28.42 16.37
CA ILE A 526 59.70 -28.29 16.02
C ILE A 526 58.87 -28.06 17.29
N GLY A 527 59.10 -28.82 18.37
CA GLY A 527 58.41 -28.63 19.64
C GLY A 527 58.63 -27.24 20.26
N VAL A 528 59.86 -26.71 20.19
CA VAL A 528 60.17 -25.34 20.64
C VAL A 528 59.48 -24.31 19.74
N SER A 529 59.49 -24.48 18.42
CA SER A 529 58.76 -23.62 17.49
C SER A 529 57.25 -23.61 17.76
N VAL A 530 56.64 -24.77 17.98
CA VAL A 530 55.21 -24.88 18.35
C VAL A 530 54.94 -24.11 19.65
N SER A 531 55.82 -24.24 20.64
CA SER A 531 55.66 -23.55 21.93
C SER A 531 55.76 -22.04 21.80
N ILE A 532 56.71 -21.54 20.99
CA ILE A 532 56.87 -20.10 20.70
C ILE A 532 55.63 -19.56 19.97
N VAL A 533 55.16 -20.26 18.94
CA VAL A 533 53.95 -19.89 18.19
C VAL A 533 52.73 -19.92 19.10
N ALA A 534 52.58 -20.93 19.95
CA ALA A 534 51.48 -21.02 20.91
C ALA A 534 51.48 -19.88 21.93
N ILE A 535 52.65 -19.49 22.44
CA ILE A 535 52.79 -18.34 23.36
C ILE A 535 52.44 -17.03 22.65
N LEU A 536 52.91 -16.83 21.42
CA LEU A 536 52.58 -15.63 20.62
C LEU A 536 51.08 -15.55 20.33
N VAL A 537 50.45 -16.67 19.98
CA VAL A 537 48.99 -16.75 19.78
C VAL A 537 48.25 -16.44 21.08
N LEU A 538 48.68 -17.00 22.22
CA LEU A 538 48.08 -16.72 23.53
C LEU A 538 48.25 -15.26 23.95
N MET A 539 49.41 -14.65 23.68
CA MET A 539 49.66 -13.23 23.94
C MET A 539 48.78 -12.34 23.06
N LEU A 540 48.65 -12.65 21.76
CA LEU A 540 47.75 -11.95 20.86
C LEU A 540 46.29 -12.03 21.31
N LEU A 541 45.83 -13.22 21.72
CA LEU A 541 44.48 -13.42 22.24
C LEU A 541 44.24 -12.60 23.52
N ARG A 542 45.19 -12.62 24.46
CA ARG A 542 45.07 -11.94 25.75
C ARG A 542 45.13 -10.41 25.66
N ASN A 543 46.01 -9.86 24.82
CA ASN A 543 46.17 -8.40 24.69
C ASN A 543 44.96 -7.75 23.99
N MET A 544 44.17 -8.54 23.26
CA MET A 544 43.02 -8.06 22.51
C MET A 544 41.69 -8.18 23.28
N ASP A 545 41.57 -9.09 24.25
CA ASP A 545 40.40 -9.13 25.16
C ASP A 545 40.33 -7.89 26.06
N GLN A 546 41.45 -7.20 26.28
CA GLN A 546 41.50 -5.93 27.03
C GLN A 546 41.02 -4.71 26.22
N ASN A 547 40.91 -4.82 24.88
CA ASN A 547 40.44 -3.73 24.00
C ASN A 547 38.95 -3.84 23.60
N ASN A 548 38.22 -4.83 24.13
CA ASN A 548 36.80 -5.06 23.83
C ASN A 548 35.84 -4.60 24.95
N TYR A 549 36.31 -3.79 25.92
CA TYR A 549 35.48 -3.13 26.94
C TYR A 549 35.43 -1.62 26.73
#